data_AF-A0A3L6N7K0-F1
#
_entry.id   AF-A0A3L6N7K0-F1
#
_cell.length_a   1.000
_cell.length_b   1.000
_cell.length_c   1.000
_cell.angle_alpha   90.00
_cell.angle_beta   90.00
_cell.angle_gamma   90.00
#
_symmetry.space_group_name_H-M   'P 1'
#
loop_
_entity.id
_entity.type
_entity.pdbx_description
1 polymer ?
#
loop_
_entity_poly.entity_id
_entity_poly.type
_entity_poly.pdbx_seq_one_letter_code
_entity_poly.pdbx_strand_id
1 'polypeptide(L)'
;MVTPVAIENIGYRYYIMYAIISASIPIVVFFFYPETMNRNLEALNNTFVEASTVFEVVSMARKMPTQEIEDSLFDGSAQDGKKNLEEKEYA
;
A
#
# COMPACT_ATOMS: atom_id res chain seq x y z
N MET A 1 34.53 -7.35 -5.49
CA MET A 1 33.88 -6.21 -4.78
C MET A 1 34.07 -4.97 -5.64
N VAL A 2 33.01 -4.18 -5.89
CA VAL A 2 33.07 -3.02 -6.82
C VAL A 2 33.46 -1.70 -6.13
N THR A 3 33.08 -1.54 -4.87
CA THR A 3 33.35 -0.35 -4.04
C THR A 3 34.82 0.09 -3.96
N PRO A 4 35.82 -0.80 -3.70
CA PRO A 4 37.21 -0.35 -3.59
C PRO A 4 37.76 0.16 -4.92
N VAL A 5 37.43 -0.51 -6.03
CA VAL A 5 37.84 -0.10 -7.39
C VAL A 5 37.23 1.25 -7.75
N ALA A 6 35.97 1.49 -7.38
CA ALA A 6 35.31 2.76 -7.66
C ALA A 6 35.94 3.92 -6.86
N ILE A 7 36.24 3.73 -5.58
CA ILE A 7 36.89 4.77 -4.76
C ILE A 7 38.30 5.09 -5.28
N GLU A 8 39.06 4.09 -5.71
CA GLU A 8 40.39 4.30 -6.28
C GLU A 8 40.36 5.08 -7.60
N ASN A 9 39.39 4.80 -8.47
CA ASN A 9 39.31 5.43 -9.80
C ASN A 9 38.62 6.79 -9.81
N ILE A 10 37.52 6.97 -9.06
CA ILE A 10 36.67 8.17 -9.12
C ILE A 10 36.55 8.92 -7.78
N GLY A 11 37.14 8.40 -6.70
CA GLY A 11 37.27 9.08 -5.41
C GLY A 11 35.94 9.58 -4.86
N TYR A 12 35.90 10.86 -4.48
CA TYR A 12 34.74 11.48 -3.85
C TYR A 12 33.47 11.48 -4.73
N ARG A 13 33.64 11.40 -6.07
CA ARG A 13 32.53 11.40 -7.03
C ARG A 13 31.65 10.16 -6.88
N TYR A 14 32.20 9.08 -6.33
CA TYR A 14 31.44 7.87 -6.01
C TYR A 14 30.33 8.13 -4.98
N TYR A 15 30.60 8.96 -3.97
CA TYR A 15 29.59 9.34 -2.97
C TYR A 15 28.50 10.23 -3.56
N ILE A 16 28.84 11.12 -4.49
CA ILE A 16 27.86 11.95 -5.20
C ILE A 16 26.91 11.07 -6.01
N MET A 17 27.44 10.04 -6.67
CA MET A 17 26.65 9.07 -7.44
C MET A 17 25.61 8.36 -6.54
N TYR A 18 26.03 7.88 -5.37
CA TYR A 18 25.11 7.32 -4.38
C TYR A 18 24.09 8.33 -3.86
N ALA A 19 24.50 9.57 -3.60
CA ALA A 19 23.57 10.61 -3.14
C ALA A 19 22.47 10.87 -4.18
N ILE A 20 22.81 10.91 -5.47
CA ILE A 20 21.84 11.11 -6.56
C ILE A 20 20.89 9.91 -6.67
N ILE A 21 21.41 8.68 -6.65
CA ILE A 21 20.56 7.49 -6.70
C ILE A 21 19.61 7.46 -5.50
N SER A 22 20.15 7.64 -4.30
CA SER A 22 19.36 7.67 -3.06
C SER A 22 18.31 8.77 -3.06
N ALA A 23 18.61 9.94 -3.63
CA ALA A 23 17.64 11.02 -3.78
C ALA A 23 16.58 10.75 -4.86
N SER A 24 16.91 9.99 -5.90
CA SER A 24 15.97 9.62 -6.96
C SER A 24 14.91 8.61 -6.51
N ILE A 25 15.25 7.71 -5.58
CA ILE A 25 14.34 6.69 -5.06
C ILE A 25 13.06 7.29 -4.45
N PRO A 26 13.10 8.20 -3.46
CA PRO A 26 11.90 8.76 -2.86
C PRO A 26 11.07 9.58 -3.86
N ILE A 27 11.71 10.19 -4.86
CA ILE A 27 11.01 10.90 -5.95
C ILE A 27 10.16 9.90 -6.74
N VAL A 28 10.77 8.80 -7.20
CA VAL A 28 10.05 7.77 -7.96
C VAL A 28 8.94 7.14 -7.11
N VAL A 29 9.24 6.79 -5.84
CA VAL A 29 8.25 6.21 -4.93
C VAL A 29 7.07 7.15 -4.74
N PHE A 30 7.30 8.44 -4.50
CA PHE A 30 6.24 9.41 -4.29
C PHE A 30 5.28 9.56 -5.49
N PHE A 31 5.81 9.49 -6.71
CA PHE A 31 5.03 9.72 -7.94
C PHE A 31 4.40 8.46 -8.53
N PHE A 32 5.03 7.29 -8.40
CA PHE A 32 4.62 6.08 -9.10
C PHE A 32 4.02 5.00 -8.20
N TYR A 33 4.22 5.06 -6.88
CA TYR A 33 3.72 4.05 -5.97
C TYR A 33 2.47 4.55 -5.22
N PRO A 34 1.33 3.84 -5.34
CA PRO A 34 0.14 4.16 -4.57
C PRO A 34 0.31 3.78 -3.09
N GLU A 35 -0.44 4.44 -2.22
CA GLU A 35 -0.48 4.08 -0.79
C GLU A 35 -1.20 2.74 -0.60
N THR A 36 -0.56 1.81 0.11
CA THR A 36 -1.06 0.44 0.32
C THR A 36 -1.40 0.15 1.79
N MET A 37 -1.01 1.02 2.73
CA MET A 37 -1.20 0.77 4.16
C MET A 37 -2.68 0.96 4.56
N ASN A 38 -3.18 0.08 5.42
CA ASN A 38 -4.56 0.12 5.96
C ASN A 38 -5.64 0.22 4.85
N ARG A 39 -5.44 -0.53 3.75
CA ARG A 39 -6.40 -0.64 2.65
C ARG A 39 -6.73 -2.11 2.39
N ASN A 40 -7.99 -2.39 2.06
CA ASN A 40 -8.40 -3.72 1.61
C ASN A 40 -7.78 -4.01 0.24
N LEU A 41 -7.32 -5.26 0.03
CA LEU A 41 -6.78 -5.74 -1.24
C LEU A 41 -7.79 -5.60 -2.39
N GLU A 42 -9.08 -5.79 -2.10
CA GLU A 42 -10.13 -5.66 -3.10
C GLU A 42 -10.33 -4.21 -3.56
N ALA A 43 -10.36 -3.27 -2.62
CA ALA A 43 -10.46 -1.84 -2.92
C ALA A 43 -9.23 -1.35 -3.71
N LEU A 44 -8.04 -1.82 -3.34
CA LEU A 44 -6.80 -1.53 -4.06
C LEU A 44 -6.85 -2.08 -5.49
N ASN A 45 -7.29 -3.34 -5.67
CA ASN A 45 -7.46 -3.93 -7.00
C ASN A 45 -8.47 -3.15 -7.86
N ASN A 46 -9.59 -2.71 -7.29
CA ASN A 46 -10.58 -1.90 -8.00
C ASN A 46 -9.98 -0.58 -8.50
N THR A 47 -9.08 0.03 -7.73
CA THR A 47 -8.32 1.23 -8.14
C THR A 47 -7.51 0.99 -9.41
N PHE A 48 -6.86 -0.17 -9.50
CA PHE A 48 -6.04 -0.53 -10.66
C PHE A 48 -6.88 -0.83 -11.91
N VAL A 49 -8.12 -1.33 -11.73
CA VAL A 49 -9.05 -1.59 -12.82
C VAL A 49 -9.71 -0.30 -13.33
N GLU A 50 -10.03 0.63 -12.43
CA GLU A 50 -10.73 1.88 -12.76
C GLU A 50 -9.80 2.94 -13.34
N ALA A 51 -8.54 3.00 -12.89
CA ALA A 51 -7.59 4.00 -13.34
C ALA A 51 -7.17 3.78 -14.79
N SER A 52 -7.19 4.85 -15.58
CA SER A 52 -6.72 4.86 -16.97
C SER A 52 -5.20 5.05 -17.06
N THR A 53 -4.56 5.57 -16.01
CA THR A 53 -3.12 5.86 -15.98
C THR A 53 -2.47 5.53 -14.64
N VAL A 54 -1.15 5.29 -14.63
CA VAL A 54 -0.39 4.98 -13.41
C VAL A 54 -0.47 6.11 -12.37
N PHE A 55 -0.46 7.37 -12.81
CA PHE A 55 -0.59 8.52 -11.90
C PHE A 55 -1.99 8.63 -11.27
N GLU A 56 -3.02 8.21 -12.00
CA GLU A 56 -4.39 8.20 -11.52
C GLU A 56 -4.56 7.18 -10.40
N VAL A 57 -3.97 5.98 -10.53
CA VAL A 57 -3.93 4.99 -9.43
C VAL A 57 -3.34 5.60 -8.15
N VAL A 58 -2.21 6.31 -8.27
CA VAL A 58 -1.55 6.95 -7.12
C VAL A 58 -2.44 8.03 -6.50
N SER A 59 -3.13 8.84 -7.31
CA SER A 59 -4.06 9.85 -6.80
C SER A 59 -5.33 9.25 -6.19
N MET A 60 -5.86 8.17 -6.76
CA MET A 60 -7.08 7.52 -6.28
C MET A 60 -6.81 6.81 -4.96
N ALA A 61 -5.71 6.05 -4.86
CA ALA A 61 -5.31 5.36 -3.64
C ALA A 61 -5.16 6.32 -2.44
N ARG A 62 -4.63 7.54 -2.66
CA ARG A 62 -4.52 8.58 -1.61
C ARG A 62 -5.86 9.12 -1.11
N LYS A 63 -6.91 9.07 -1.93
CA LYS A 63 -8.26 9.60 -1.60
C LYS A 63 -9.19 8.54 -1.01
N MET A 64 -8.82 7.25 -1.10
CA MET A 64 -9.64 6.18 -0.55
C MET A 64 -9.77 6.31 0.96
N PRO A 65 -10.96 6.12 1.55
CA PRO A 65 -11.13 6.10 2.98
C PRO A 65 -10.39 4.92 3.60
N THR A 66 -9.76 5.16 4.76
CA THR A 66 -9.14 4.09 5.55
C THR A 66 -10.25 3.26 6.19
N GLN A 67 -10.54 2.08 5.63
CA GLN A 67 -11.38 1.10 6.30
C GLN A 67 -10.55 0.40 7.37
N GLU A 68 -10.47 1.01 8.54
CA GLU A 68 -10.10 0.31 9.77
C GLU A 68 -11.38 -0.24 10.42
N ILE A 69 -11.49 -1.57 10.49
CA ILE A 69 -12.20 -2.32 11.55
C ILE A 69 -13.74 -2.46 11.43
N GLU A 70 -14.48 -1.59 10.72
CA GLU A 70 -15.96 -1.67 10.72
C GLU A 70 -16.54 -2.99 10.16
N ASP A 71 -15.97 -3.58 9.11
CA ASP A 71 -16.50 -4.82 8.53
C ASP A 71 -16.43 -6.01 9.51
N SER A 72 -15.42 -6.03 10.40
CA SER A 72 -15.31 -7.07 11.44
C SER A 72 -16.31 -6.88 12.60
N LEU A 73 -16.80 -5.66 12.82
CA LEU A 73 -17.84 -5.36 13.82
C LEU A 73 -19.24 -5.67 13.27
N PHE A 74 -19.47 -5.46 11.97
CA PHE A 74 -20.74 -5.79 11.34
C PHE A 74 -20.93 -7.30 11.17
N ASP A 75 -19.91 -8.06 10.76
CA ASP A 75 -20.03 -9.51 10.53
C ASP A 75 -20.20 -10.31 11.83
N GLY A 76 -19.63 -9.84 12.94
CA GLY A 76 -19.83 -10.42 14.28
C GLY A 76 -21.28 -10.29 14.79
N SER A 77 -21.96 -9.19 14.48
CA SER A 77 -23.36 -8.96 14.89
C SER A 77 -24.36 -9.82 14.12
N ALA A 78 -24.07 -10.13 12.86
CA ALA A 78 -24.91 -10.99 12.01
C ALA A 78 -24.81 -12.48 12.39
N GLN A 79 -23.64 -12.93 12.86
CA GLN A 79 -23.45 -14.30 13.35
C GLN A 79 -24.05 -14.53 14.74
N ASP A 80 -23.92 -13.57 15.65
CA ASP A 80 -24.49 -13.67 17.01
C ASP A 80 -26.03 -13.67 16.98
N GLY A 81 -26.63 -12.87 16.09
CA GLY A 81 -28.07 -12.87 15.84
C GLY A 81 -28.61 -14.22 15.33
N LYS A 82 -27.92 -14.85 14.38
CA LYS A 82 -28.32 -16.18 13.85
C LYS A 82 -28.24 -17.28 14.89
N LYS A 83 -27.19 -17.30 15.72
CA LYS A 83 -27.00 -18.32 16.76
C LYS A 83 -28.10 -18.27 17.83
N ASN A 84 -28.49 -17.06 18.24
CA ASN A 84 -29.58 -16.82 19.19
C ASN A 84 -30.98 -17.12 18.61
N LEU A 85 -31.15 -17.06 17.29
CA LEU A 85 -32.38 -17.42 16.60
C LEU A 85 -32.55 -18.93 16.48
N GLU A 86 -31.48 -19.65 16.12
CA GLU A 86 -31.48 -21.11 16.05
C GLU A 86 -31.74 -21.72 17.44
N GLU A 87 -31.10 -21.21 18.50
CA GLU A 87 -31.29 -21.75 19.87
C GLU A 87 -32.71 -21.54 20.44
N LYS A 88 -33.47 -20.57 19.92
CA LYS A 88 -34.88 -20.33 20.29
C LYS A 88 -35.89 -21.13 19.48
N GLU A 89 -35.48 -21.68 18.33
CA GLU A 89 -36.36 -22.50 17.50
C GLU A 89 -36.42 -23.96 17.98
N TYR A 90 -35.45 -24.39 18.80
CA TYR A 90 -35.37 -25.74 19.37
C TYR A 90 -35.73 -25.84 20.87
N ALA A 91 -36.23 -24.77 21.50
CA ALA A 91 -36.67 -24.73 22.90
C ALA A 91 -38.18 -24.52 23.00
#